data_AF-B8C0E8-F1
#
_entry.id   AF-B8C0E8-F1
#
_cell.length_a   1.000
_cell.length_b   1.000
_cell.length_c   1.000
_cell.angle_alpha   90.00
_cell.angle_beta   90.00
_cell.angle_gamma   90.00
#
_symmetry.space_group_name_H-M   'P 1'
#
loop_
_entity.id
_entity.type
_entity.pdbx_description
1 polymer ?
#
loop_
_entity_poly.entity_id
_entity_poly.type
_entity_poly.pdbx_seq_one_letter_code
_entity_poly.pdbx_strand_id
1 'polypeptide(L)'
;MSSNKSAINADGTTINLSHLEREIQQDIGIYHKHAAEDGMKKRAVHTSKDYDEFRNFVSVSQLKPTSGREVSSLFSGVSGVVTKGGGGGNSVCRNRVGDAVLGGFDDSVQRRKNETDPTVKVATRADDAKLNDGLNSMTFDARQHSSNSATATKQTKLSSREVYDFLREWKQQCKDPTQTLSFLTKTVASTSSEDLPTIQLVLSPGETCKQYFRSEIDSQVVGDIVGALRLLLTQLNDAKSQHGDVGCTDVSCIEDIKSTGSTVTSFIEAWLGSLTGCGRFDLSIAFLTKEEQRQLKEVCTFVRDSGEENISGREYLMRCEKLLK
;
A
#
# COMPACT_ATOMS: atom_id res chain seq x y z
N MET A 1 -26.62 -24.57 21.49
CA MET A 1 -27.22 -24.31 20.17
C MET A 1 -27.38 -22.80 20.03
N SER A 2 -26.50 -22.12 19.30
CA SER A 2 -26.64 -20.69 19.03
C SER A 2 -27.71 -20.52 17.96
N SER A 3 -28.88 -20.01 18.33
CA SER A 3 -29.85 -19.56 17.34
C SER A 3 -29.22 -18.43 16.52
N ASN A 4 -28.94 -18.69 15.24
CA ASN A 4 -28.53 -17.67 14.28
C ASN A 4 -29.65 -16.63 14.21
N LYS A 5 -29.48 -15.51 14.90
CA LYS A 5 -30.42 -14.39 14.86
C LYS A 5 -30.25 -13.73 13.51
N SER A 6 -31.25 -13.91 12.64
CA SER A 6 -31.31 -13.25 11.34
C SER A 6 -31.42 -11.74 11.54
N ALA A 7 -30.68 -10.96 10.73
CA ALA A 7 -30.80 -9.50 10.67
C ALA A 7 -32.18 -9.04 10.13
N ILE A 8 -32.89 -9.96 9.47
CA ILE A 8 -34.24 -9.77 8.96
C ILE A 8 -35.20 -10.45 9.94
N ASN A 9 -36.20 -9.70 10.42
CA ASN A 9 -37.24 -10.25 11.28
C ASN A 9 -38.02 -11.37 10.56
N ALA A 10 -38.75 -12.19 11.31
CA ALA A 10 -39.54 -13.30 10.75
C ALA A 10 -40.61 -12.85 9.74
N ASP A 11 -40.96 -11.56 9.75
CA ASP A 11 -41.89 -10.92 8.81
C ASP A 11 -41.29 -10.66 7.41
N GLY A 12 -39.99 -10.86 7.23
CA GLY A 12 -39.28 -10.63 5.97
C GLY A 12 -39.26 -9.18 5.48
N THR A 13 -39.82 -8.23 6.25
CA THR A 13 -40.11 -6.87 5.79
C THR A 13 -39.39 -5.81 6.60
N THR A 14 -39.04 -6.11 7.87
CA THR A 14 -38.36 -5.14 8.73
C THR A 14 -36.95 -5.60 9.11
N ILE A 15 -35.97 -4.71 8.93
CA ILE A 15 -34.58 -4.91 9.36
C ILE A 15 -34.51 -4.66 10.86
N ASN A 16 -33.90 -5.57 11.61
CA ASN A 16 -33.72 -5.40 13.05
C ASN A 16 -32.51 -4.49 13.34
N LEU A 17 -32.72 -3.17 13.33
CA LEU A 17 -31.65 -2.19 13.57
C LEU A 17 -30.91 -2.44 14.90
N SER A 18 -31.62 -2.82 15.96
CA SER A 18 -31.01 -3.07 17.27
C SER A 18 -30.04 -4.26 17.26
N HIS A 19 -30.33 -5.28 16.45
CA HIS A 19 -29.43 -6.41 16.25
C HIS A 19 -28.17 -5.98 15.52
N LEU A 20 -28.36 -5.25 14.42
CA LEU A 20 -27.27 -4.76 13.57
C LEU A 20 -26.37 -3.79 14.34
N GLU A 21 -26.93 -2.88 15.13
CA GLU A 21 -26.17 -1.95 15.97
C GLU A 21 -25.31 -2.69 17.00
N ARG A 22 -25.87 -3.72 17.66
CA ARG A 22 -25.11 -4.55 18.61
C ARG A 22 -23.97 -5.30 17.93
N GLU A 23 -24.21 -5.84 16.74
CA GLU A 23 -23.21 -6.56 15.94
C GLU A 23 -22.08 -5.62 15.51
N ILE A 24 -22.40 -4.43 15.00
CA ILE A 24 -21.42 -3.39 14.66
C ILE A 24 -20.61 -2.99 15.90
N GLN A 25 -21.26 -2.77 17.05
CA GLN A 25 -20.56 -2.43 18.30
C GLN A 25 -19.65 -3.56 18.77
N GLN A 26 -20.05 -4.81 18.59
CA GLN A 26 -19.22 -5.98 18.89
C GLN A 26 -17.98 -6.02 17.98
N ASP A 27 -18.15 -5.81 16.67
CA ASP A 27 -17.06 -5.80 15.71
C ASP A 27 -16.08 -4.66 15.95
N ILE A 28 -16.58 -3.46 16.26
CA ILE A 28 -15.77 -2.32 16.69
C ILE A 28 -14.97 -2.67 17.95
N GLY A 29 -15.60 -3.34 18.91
CA GLY A 29 -14.93 -3.82 20.12
C GLY A 29 -13.81 -4.82 19.83
N ILE A 30 -14.05 -5.78 18.94
CA ILE A 30 -13.05 -6.76 18.48
C ILE A 30 -11.89 -6.06 17.76
N TYR A 31 -12.20 -5.12 16.86
CA TYR A 31 -11.20 -4.34 16.15
C TYR A 31 -10.31 -3.54 17.10
N HIS A 32 -10.89 -2.82 18.07
CA HIS A 32 -10.12 -2.08 19.08
C HIS A 32 -9.23 -3.00 19.92
N LYS A 33 -9.73 -4.18 20.28
CA LYS A 33 -8.95 -5.19 21.00
C LYS A 33 -7.72 -5.63 20.20
N HIS A 34 -7.89 -5.98 18.92
CA HIS A 34 -6.79 -6.38 18.05
C HIS A 34 -5.80 -5.25 17.79
N ALA A 35 -6.28 -4.03 17.59
CA ALA A 35 -5.41 -2.87 17.39
C ALA A 35 -4.55 -2.58 18.63
N ALA A 36 -5.13 -2.69 19.84
CA ALA A 36 -4.38 -2.53 21.09
C ALA A 36 -3.33 -3.63 21.29
N GLU A 37 -3.67 -4.88 20.98
CA GLU A 37 -2.76 -6.02 21.03
C GLU A 37 -1.59 -5.88 20.06
N ASP A 38 -1.86 -5.51 18.80
CA ASP A 38 -0.83 -5.30 17.78
C ASP A 38 0.11 -4.13 18.14
N GLY A 39 -0.46 -3.03 18.63
CA GLY A 39 0.32 -1.90 19.15
C GLY A 39 1.22 -2.29 20.32
N MET A 40 0.75 -3.19 21.20
CA MET A 40 1.56 -3.68 22.31
C MET A 40 2.63 -4.67 21.87
N LYS A 41 2.32 -5.59 20.94
CA LYS A 41 3.29 -6.50 20.31
C LYS A 41 4.45 -5.73 19.68
N LYS A 42 4.14 -4.67 18.91
CA LYS A 42 5.13 -3.79 18.28
C LYS A 42 6.05 -3.11 19.28
N ARG A 43 5.55 -2.68 20.45
CA ARG A 43 6.40 -2.11 21.50
C ARG A 43 7.19 -3.20 22.21
N ALA A 44 6.53 -4.29 22.58
CA ALA A 44 7.13 -5.39 23.35
C ALA A 44 8.28 -6.06 22.59
N VAL A 45 8.22 -6.17 21.26
CA VAL A 45 9.31 -6.78 20.47
C VAL A 45 10.64 -6.00 20.61
N HIS A 46 10.58 -4.70 20.94
CA HIS A 46 11.77 -3.86 21.12
C HIS A 46 12.20 -3.73 22.58
N THR A 47 11.26 -3.88 23.52
CA THR A 47 11.52 -3.62 24.95
C THR A 47 11.78 -4.88 25.76
N SER A 48 11.20 -6.03 25.35
CA SER A 48 11.27 -7.27 26.14
C SER A 48 12.63 -7.94 26.00
N LYS A 49 13.17 -8.46 27.10
CA LYS A 49 14.44 -9.20 27.13
C LYS A 49 14.26 -10.67 26.77
N ASP A 50 13.12 -11.23 27.11
CA ASP A 50 12.77 -12.63 26.87
C ASP A 50 11.30 -12.79 26.44
N TYR A 51 10.94 -14.03 26.11
CA TYR A 51 9.62 -14.37 25.59
C TYR A 51 8.52 -14.26 26.66
N ASP A 52 8.84 -14.53 27.93
CA ASP A 52 7.88 -14.47 29.02
C ASP A 52 7.50 -13.01 29.33
N GLU A 53 8.47 -12.10 29.30
CA GLU A 53 8.25 -10.66 29.40
C GLU A 53 7.41 -10.14 28.22
N PHE A 54 7.72 -10.57 26.98
CA PHE A 54 6.91 -10.25 25.81
C PHE A 54 5.46 -10.73 25.98
N ARG A 55 5.27 -11.98 26.40
CA ARG A 55 3.94 -12.56 26.62
C ARG A 55 3.16 -11.78 27.69
N ASN A 56 3.83 -11.37 28.77
CA ASN A 56 3.22 -10.54 29.81
C ASN A 56 2.79 -9.18 29.25
N PHE A 57 3.62 -8.49 28.47
CA PHE A 57 3.23 -7.22 27.84
C PHE A 57 2.02 -7.37 26.93
N VAL A 58 2.00 -8.40 26.06
CA VAL A 58 0.86 -8.63 25.17
C VAL A 58 -0.40 -8.99 25.95
N SER A 59 -0.28 -9.75 27.05
CA SER A 59 -1.45 -10.13 27.87
C SER A 59 -2.15 -8.94 28.53
N VAL A 60 -1.41 -7.88 28.86
CA VAL A 60 -1.97 -6.67 29.48
C VAL A 60 -2.55 -5.67 28.46
N SER A 61 -2.43 -5.93 27.15
CA SER A 61 -2.93 -5.02 26.11
C SER A 61 -4.46 -4.84 26.12
N GLN A 62 -5.16 -5.78 26.76
CA GLN A 62 -6.63 -5.79 26.85
C GLN A 62 -7.14 -5.02 28.08
N LEU A 63 -6.25 -4.60 28.98
CA LEU A 63 -6.64 -3.79 30.12
C LEU A 63 -7.04 -2.40 29.62
N LYS A 64 -8.24 -1.97 29.98
CA LYS A 64 -8.66 -0.59 29.75
C LYS A 64 -7.69 0.31 30.52
N PRO A 65 -7.17 1.39 29.90
CA PRO A 65 -6.42 2.40 30.64
C PRO A 65 -7.27 2.84 31.82
N THR A 66 -6.70 2.76 33.03
CA THR A 66 -7.39 3.21 34.24
C THR A 66 -7.77 4.66 34.03
N SER A 67 -9.07 4.94 34.09
CA SER A 67 -9.56 6.30 33.85
C SER A 67 -8.97 7.22 34.93
N GLY A 68 -8.54 8.43 34.56
CA GLY A 68 -8.05 9.41 35.53
C GLY A 68 -9.07 9.67 36.65
N ARG A 69 -10.36 9.47 36.38
CA ARG A 69 -11.44 9.51 37.37
C ARG A 69 -11.36 8.36 38.36
N GLU A 70 -11.13 7.13 37.89
CA GLU A 70 -10.97 5.94 38.75
C GLU A 70 -9.75 6.10 39.66
N VAL A 71 -8.64 6.60 39.10
CA VAL A 71 -7.44 6.92 39.87
C VAL A 71 -7.74 8.02 40.91
N SER A 72 -8.41 9.10 40.51
CA SER A 72 -8.77 10.20 41.42
C SER A 72 -9.72 9.75 42.54
N SER A 73 -10.63 8.81 42.28
CA SER A 73 -11.54 8.26 43.29
C SER A 73 -10.82 7.45 44.36
N LEU A 74 -9.70 6.79 44.04
CA LEU A 74 -8.88 6.08 45.03
C LEU A 74 -8.22 7.05 46.02
N PHE A 75 -7.76 8.21 45.54
CA PHE A 75 -7.12 9.23 46.38
C PHE A 75 -8.11 10.15 47.09
N SER A 76 -9.32 10.33 46.54
CA SER A 76 -10.36 11.18 47.14
C SER A 76 -11.11 10.50 48.29
N GLY A 77 -10.91 9.19 48.50
CA GLY A 77 -11.70 8.36 49.43
C GLY A 77 -11.04 8.02 50.78
N VAL A 78 -9.78 8.38 51.03
CA VAL A 78 -9.07 8.06 52.29
C VAL A 78 -8.70 9.34 53.04
N SER A 79 -9.73 10.06 53.49
CA SER A 79 -9.59 11.02 54.59
C SER A 79 -10.76 10.81 55.54
N GLY A 80 -10.74 9.65 56.20
CA GLY A 80 -11.82 9.16 57.03
C GLY A 80 -11.37 8.19 58.12
N VAL A 81 -10.17 8.39 58.68
CA VAL A 81 -9.78 7.76 59.94
C VAL A 81 -10.03 8.75 61.08
N VAL A 82 -11.23 8.62 61.62
CA VAL A 82 -11.61 8.70 63.04
C VAL A 82 -10.64 9.46 63.97
N THR A 83 -10.92 10.73 64.20
CA THR A 83 -10.75 11.33 65.53
C THR A 83 -12.11 11.78 66.05
N LYS A 84 -12.59 11.00 67.01
CA LYS A 84 -13.79 11.18 67.81
C LYS A 84 -13.64 12.48 68.64
N GLY A 85 -14.58 13.41 68.48
CA GLY A 85 -14.87 14.39 69.53
C GLY A 85 -15.02 15.83 69.06
N GLY A 86 -16.22 16.38 69.30
CA GLY A 86 -16.35 17.76 69.78
C GLY A 86 -16.71 18.82 68.74
N GLY A 87 -18.01 19.09 68.64
CA GLY A 87 -18.56 20.43 68.85
C GLY A 87 -18.09 21.58 67.95
N GLY A 88 -19.01 22.01 67.08
CA GLY A 88 -19.35 23.42 66.93
C GLY A 88 -18.44 24.29 66.06
N GLY A 89 -19.07 25.03 65.15
CA GLY A 89 -18.49 26.25 64.58
C GLY A 89 -18.53 26.30 63.06
N ASN A 90 -19.44 27.12 62.54
CA ASN A 90 -19.40 27.66 61.19
C ASN A 90 -18.00 28.23 60.91
N SER A 91 -17.34 27.79 59.84
CA SER A 91 -16.20 28.52 59.28
C SER A 91 -16.17 28.38 57.77
N VAL A 92 -16.49 29.49 57.12
CA VAL A 92 -16.24 29.78 55.72
C VAL A 92 -14.74 30.00 55.55
N CYS A 93 -14.02 29.02 55.00
CA CYS A 93 -12.64 29.22 54.54
C CYS A 93 -12.58 29.13 53.02
N ARG A 94 -12.61 30.33 52.44
CA ARG A 94 -12.28 30.68 51.05
C ARG A 94 -10.76 30.54 50.88
N ASN A 95 -10.28 29.46 50.26
CA ASN A 95 -8.87 29.35 49.86
C ASN A 95 -8.69 29.68 48.38
N ARG A 96 -8.08 30.86 48.16
CA ARG A 96 -7.26 31.20 47.00
C ARG A 96 -5.88 30.54 47.14
N VAL A 97 -5.15 30.52 46.02
CA VAL A 97 -3.74 30.10 45.82
C VAL A 97 -3.62 28.59 45.58
N GLY A 98 -2.95 28.10 44.54
CA GLY A 98 -2.16 28.74 43.50
C GLY A 98 -1.68 27.69 42.51
N ASP A 99 -1.61 28.14 41.27
CA ASP A 99 -0.73 27.73 40.19
C ASP A 99 0.33 26.63 40.52
N ALA A 100 0.08 25.42 40.04
CA ALA A 100 1.12 24.45 39.71
C ALA A 100 0.56 23.57 38.57
N VAL A 101 0.66 24.10 37.36
CA VAL A 101 0.41 23.38 36.10
C VAL A 101 1.43 22.25 35.98
N LEU A 102 1.03 21.04 36.40
CA LEU A 102 1.75 19.81 36.07
C LEU A 102 1.15 19.25 34.78
N GLY A 103 1.95 19.33 33.71
CA GLY A 103 1.59 19.13 32.29
C GLY A 103 0.57 18.04 31.98
N GLY A 104 -0.60 18.48 31.49
CA GLY A 104 -1.62 17.65 30.87
C GLY A 104 -1.24 17.24 29.45
N PHE A 105 -1.27 15.92 29.21
CA PHE A 105 -1.04 15.31 27.90
C PHE A 105 -2.30 15.36 26.99
N ASP A 106 -3.42 15.86 27.49
CA ASP A 106 -4.73 15.84 26.81
C ASP A 106 -4.97 16.98 25.80
N ASP A 107 -4.19 18.06 25.84
CA ASP A 107 -4.39 19.22 24.96
C ASP A 107 -3.95 19.01 23.49
N SER A 108 -3.27 17.90 23.19
CA SER A 108 -2.76 17.64 21.83
C SER A 108 -3.77 16.95 20.90
N VAL A 109 -4.86 16.37 21.44
CA VAL A 109 -5.80 15.58 20.62
C VAL A 109 -7.05 16.38 20.20
N GLN A 110 -7.40 17.46 20.90
CA GLN A 110 -8.60 18.26 20.56
C GLN A 110 -8.37 19.37 19.54
N ARG A 111 -7.12 19.67 19.15
CA ARG A 111 -6.81 20.75 18.19
C ARG A 111 -7.00 20.42 16.70
N ARG A 112 -7.57 19.26 16.33
CA ARG A 112 -7.84 18.90 14.92
C ARG A 112 -9.31 18.66 14.55
N LYS A 113 -10.27 19.10 15.38
CA LYS A 113 -11.70 18.80 15.11
C LYS A 113 -12.61 20.01 14.90
N ASN A 114 -12.11 21.24 14.92
CA ASN A 114 -12.92 22.44 14.71
C ASN A 114 -12.37 23.29 13.58
N GLU A 115 -12.59 22.86 12.33
CA GLU A 115 -12.52 23.73 11.15
C GLU A 115 -13.22 23.04 9.96
N THR A 116 -14.54 22.87 10.03
CA THR A 116 -15.38 22.77 8.83
C THR A 116 -16.83 23.05 9.18
N ASP A 117 -17.26 24.27 8.88
CA ASP A 117 -18.65 24.73 8.88
C ASP A 117 -19.35 24.22 7.60
N PRO A 118 -20.55 23.61 7.65
CA PRO A 118 -21.36 23.34 6.47
C PRO A 118 -22.49 24.36 6.37
N THR A 119 -22.32 25.40 5.55
CA THR A 119 -23.47 26.23 5.11
C THR A 119 -24.07 25.63 3.85
N VAL A 120 -25.11 24.82 4.04
CA VAL A 120 -25.98 24.31 2.98
C VAL A 120 -26.87 25.46 2.49
N LYS A 121 -26.69 25.89 1.23
CA LYS A 121 -27.70 26.65 0.49
C LYS A 121 -28.40 25.73 -0.49
N VAL A 122 -29.67 25.46 -0.19
CA VAL A 122 -30.63 24.83 -1.09
C VAL A 122 -31.01 25.84 -2.18
N ALA A 123 -30.74 25.50 -3.44
CA ALA A 123 -31.33 26.16 -4.60
C ALA A 123 -31.91 25.09 -5.51
N THR A 124 -33.23 25.11 -5.64
CA THR A 124 -34.02 24.36 -6.61
C THR A 124 -33.83 24.94 -8.01
N ARG A 125 -33.64 24.09 -9.01
CA ARG A 125 -34.22 24.29 -10.36
C ARG A 125 -34.21 23.02 -11.19
N ALA A 126 -35.25 22.95 -12.01
CA ALA A 126 -35.69 21.84 -12.84
C ALA A 126 -34.97 21.75 -14.19
N ASP A 127 -35.19 20.59 -14.82
CA ASP A 127 -35.15 20.28 -16.26
C ASP A 127 -33.82 20.47 -17.02
N ASP A 128 -33.16 19.37 -17.39
CA ASP A 128 -33.30 18.81 -18.74
C ASP A 128 -32.44 17.55 -18.95
N ALA A 129 -32.99 16.62 -19.72
CA ALA A 129 -32.38 15.36 -20.09
C ALA A 129 -31.20 15.53 -21.07
N LYS A 130 -30.09 14.85 -20.80
CA LYS A 130 -29.16 14.33 -21.84
C LYS A 130 -28.26 13.25 -21.26
N LEU A 131 -28.47 12.03 -21.75
CA LEU A 131 -27.55 10.90 -21.65
C LEU A 131 -26.19 11.31 -22.21
N ASN A 132 -25.11 11.11 -21.45
CA ASN A 132 -23.80 10.92 -22.04
C ASN A 132 -22.94 10.03 -21.13
N ASP A 133 -22.54 8.89 -21.69
CA ASP A 133 -21.52 7.98 -21.15
C ASP A 133 -20.18 8.72 -21.15
N GLY A 134 -19.66 8.98 -19.95
CA GLY A 134 -18.39 9.66 -19.73
C GLY A 134 -17.50 8.80 -18.85
N LEU A 135 -16.68 7.97 -19.49
CA LEU A 135 -15.58 7.24 -18.88
C LEU A 135 -14.63 8.25 -18.19
N ASN A 136 -14.60 8.26 -16.86
CA ASN A 136 -13.69 9.11 -16.10
C ASN A 136 -12.25 8.61 -16.25
N SER A 137 -11.54 9.19 -17.21
CA SER A 137 -10.08 9.19 -17.27
C SER A 137 -9.55 10.08 -16.14
N MET A 138 -9.06 9.47 -15.05
CA MET A 138 -8.26 10.17 -14.06
C MET A 138 -6.90 10.49 -14.70
N THR A 139 -6.78 11.69 -15.26
CA THR A 139 -5.50 12.29 -15.66
C THR A 139 -4.62 12.44 -14.42
N PHE A 140 -3.55 11.67 -14.36
CA PHE A 140 -2.46 11.85 -13.42
C PHE A 140 -1.70 13.12 -13.83
N ASP A 141 -1.88 14.21 -13.10
CA ASP A 141 -0.91 15.30 -13.08
C ASP A 141 0.36 14.77 -12.43
N ALA A 142 1.30 14.33 -13.27
CA ALA A 142 2.68 14.11 -12.86
C ALA A 142 3.25 15.45 -12.39
N ARG A 143 3.18 15.72 -11.08
CA ARG A 143 3.95 16.78 -10.43
C ARG A 143 5.43 16.43 -10.55
N GLN A 144 6.02 16.77 -11.69
CA GLN A 144 7.46 16.85 -11.83
C GLN A 144 7.93 18.05 -11.01
N HIS A 145 8.53 17.78 -9.85
CA HIS A 145 9.35 18.74 -9.14
C HIS A 145 10.63 18.98 -9.94
N SER A 146 10.54 19.82 -10.98
CA SER A 146 11.71 20.33 -11.70
C SER A 146 12.49 21.25 -10.77
N SER A 147 13.54 20.69 -10.17
CA SER A 147 14.54 21.43 -9.42
C SER A 147 15.85 21.32 -10.19
N ASN A 148 16.15 22.32 -11.02
CA ASN A 148 17.45 22.45 -11.67
C ASN A 148 18.53 22.67 -10.60
N SER A 149 19.25 21.61 -10.24
CA SER A 149 20.48 21.71 -9.45
C SER A 149 21.45 20.61 -9.87
N ALA A 150 22.44 20.98 -10.69
CA ALA A 150 23.58 20.15 -11.01
C ALA A 150 24.53 20.09 -9.81
N THR A 151 24.28 19.19 -8.85
CA THR A 151 25.28 18.76 -7.86
C THR A 151 24.88 17.41 -7.25
N ALA A 152 25.84 16.46 -7.20
CA ALA A 152 25.82 15.19 -6.48
C ALA A 152 24.43 14.55 -6.27
N THR A 153 24.10 13.55 -7.09
CA THR A 153 22.89 12.71 -7.01
C THR A 153 22.80 12.00 -5.66
N LYS A 154 22.41 12.74 -4.63
CA LYS A 154 21.96 12.19 -3.36
C LYS A 154 20.71 11.42 -3.68
N GLN A 155 20.80 10.09 -3.64
CA GLN A 155 19.64 9.22 -3.74
C GLN A 155 18.68 9.61 -2.62
N THR A 156 17.69 10.44 -2.94
CA THR A 156 16.56 10.73 -2.07
C THR A 156 15.84 9.41 -1.89
N LYS A 157 15.96 8.83 -0.69
CA LYS A 157 15.17 7.67 -0.31
C LYS A 157 13.70 8.07 -0.46
N LEU A 158 12.97 7.35 -1.30
CA LEU A 158 11.53 7.52 -1.40
C LEU A 158 10.90 7.35 -0.02
N SER A 159 9.86 8.11 0.24
CA SER A 159 9.05 7.95 1.44
C SER A 159 8.30 6.61 1.39
N SER A 160 8.02 6.03 2.55
CA SER A 160 7.19 4.81 2.64
C SER A 160 5.80 5.00 2.02
N ARG A 161 5.30 6.24 2.01
CA ARG A 161 4.02 6.60 1.40
C ARG A 161 4.07 6.47 -0.11
N GLU A 162 5.11 6.99 -0.77
CA GLU A 162 5.27 6.88 -2.23
C GLU A 162 5.37 5.43 -2.68
N VAL A 163 6.12 4.60 -1.92
CA VAL A 163 6.21 3.16 -2.21
C VAL A 163 4.84 2.50 -2.10
N TYR A 164 4.06 2.82 -1.07
CA TYR A 164 2.71 2.28 -0.90
C TYR A 164 1.76 2.75 -2.01
N ASP A 165 1.82 4.03 -2.38
CA ASP A 165 0.98 4.60 -3.42
C ASP A 165 1.28 3.95 -4.78
N PHE A 166 2.57 3.71 -5.10
CA PHE A 166 2.98 2.95 -6.28
C PHE A 166 2.46 1.51 -6.28
N LEU A 167 2.61 0.78 -5.16
CA LEU A 167 2.10 -0.60 -5.06
C LEU A 167 0.57 -0.67 -5.14
N ARG A 168 -0.14 0.34 -4.63
CA ARG A 168 -1.60 0.45 -4.76
C ARG A 168 -1.99 0.67 -6.22
N GLU A 169 -1.28 1.55 -6.91
CA GLU A 169 -1.49 1.81 -8.33
C GLU A 169 -1.20 0.57 -9.18
N TRP A 170 -0.09 -0.12 -8.91
CA TRP A 170 0.27 -1.40 -9.53
C TRP A 170 -0.90 -2.38 -9.42
N LYS A 171 -1.39 -2.64 -8.21
CA LYS A 171 -2.52 -3.58 -7.98
C LYS A 171 -3.81 -3.15 -8.66
N GLN A 172 -3.99 -1.85 -8.89
CA GLN A 172 -5.18 -1.33 -9.56
C GLN A 172 -5.11 -1.51 -11.08
N GLN A 173 -3.92 -1.31 -11.66
CA GLN A 173 -3.71 -1.31 -13.12
C GLN A 173 -3.23 -2.66 -13.68
N CYS A 174 -2.53 -3.47 -12.89
CA CYS A 174 -1.94 -4.74 -13.33
C CYS A 174 -2.85 -5.92 -12.94
N LYS A 175 -4.05 -6.01 -13.54
CA LYS A 175 -4.98 -7.14 -13.26
C LYS A 175 -4.78 -8.32 -14.19
N ASP A 176 -4.24 -8.07 -15.37
CA ASP A 176 -3.95 -9.07 -16.38
C ASP A 176 -2.58 -8.80 -17.05
N PRO A 177 -1.99 -9.80 -17.72
CA PRO A 177 -0.69 -9.63 -18.38
C PRO A 177 -0.64 -8.54 -19.44
N THR A 178 -1.77 -8.26 -20.12
CA THR A 178 -1.86 -7.24 -21.16
C THR A 178 -1.79 -5.84 -20.56
N GLN A 179 -2.58 -5.57 -19.52
CA GLN A 179 -2.56 -4.31 -18.79
C GLN A 179 -1.23 -4.10 -18.09
N THR A 180 -0.65 -5.16 -17.54
CA THR A 180 0.70 -5.11 -16.94
C THR A 180 1.72 -4.74 -18.00
N LEU A 181 1.66 -5.35 -19.19
CA LEU A 181 2.54 -4.99 -20.29
C LEU A 181 2.38 -3.52 -20.69
N SER A 182 1.15 -3.03 -20.88
CA SER A 182 0.87 -1.62 -21.16
C SER A 182 1.38 -0.68 -20.06
N PHE A 183 1.31 -1.10 -18.80
CA PHE A 183 1.85 -0.35 -17.67
C PHE A 183 3.38 -0.28 -17.71
N LEU A 184 4.04 -1.41 -18.00
CA LEU A 184 5.49 -1.51 -18.11
C LEU A 184 6.06 -0.78 -19.34
N THR A 185 5.32 -0.72 -20.44
CA THR A 185 5.73 -0.05 -21.68
C THR A 185 5.24 1.39 -21.77
N LYS A 186 4.54 1.90 -20.74
CA LYS A 186 4.03 3.27 -20.73
C LYS A 186 5.17 4.25 -21.00
N THR A 187 5.01 5.07 -22.03
CA THR A 187 5.97 6.12 -22.38
C THR A 187 5.41 7.50 -22.05
N VAL A 188 6.30 8.44 -21.77
CA VAL A 188 5.97 9.86 -21.65
C VAL A 188 6.84 10.62 -22.65
N ALA A 189 6.19 11.39 -23.51
CA ALA A 189 6.86 12.33 -24.38
C ALA A 189 7.39 13.49 -23.52
N SER A 190 8.71 13.64 -23.45
CA SER A 190 9.33 14.77 -22.76
C SER A 190 9.58 15.88 -23.78
N THR A 191 8.87 17.01 -23.62
CA THR A 191 9.10 18.22 -24.42
C THR A 191 10.15 19.09 -23.75
N SER A 192 11.44 18.80 -23.98
CA SER A 192 12.50 19.76 -23.68
C SER A 192 12.50 20.88 -24.72
N SER A 193 12.67 22.12 -24.29
CA SER A 193 12.16 23.31 -24.99
C SER A 193 12.70 23.60 -26.39
N GLU A 194 13.72 22.90 -26.93
CA GLU A 194 14.25 23.19 -28.28
C GLU A 194 14.66 21.96 -29.12
N ASP A 195 14.43 20.72 -28.65
CA ASP A 195 14.83 19.50 -29.37
C ASP A 195 13.64 18.58 -29.71
N LEU A 196 13.82 17.72 -30.72
CA LEU A 196 12.85 16.70 -31.12
C LEU A 196 12.32 15.91 -29.91
N PRO A 197 11.00 15.62 -29.84
CA PRO A 197 10.39 14.96 -28.70
C PRO A 197 11.06 13.61 -28.46
N THR A 198 11.71 13.48 -27.30
CA THR A 198 12.30 12.21 -26.88
C THR A 198 11.24 11.40 -26.14
N ILE A 199 10.95 10.21 -26.67
CA ILE A 199 10.03 9.25 -26.04
C ILE A 199 10.82 8.47 -24.99
N GLN A 200 10.49 8.67 -23.71
CA GLN A 200 11.12 7.95 -22.61
C GLN A 200 10.10 7.01 -21.96
N LEU A 201 10.53 5.80 -21.61
CA LEU A 201 9.75 4.91 -20.76
C LEU A 201 9.53 5.57 -19.39
N VAL A 202 8.28 5.58 -18.93
CA VAL A 202 7.91 6.05 -17.59
C VAL A 202 8.61 5.22 -16.52
N LEU A 203 8.74 3.92 -16.77
CA LEU A 203 9.33 2.96 -15.85
C LEU A 203 10.64 2.43 -16.43
N SER A 204 11.76 2.91 -15.89
CA SER A 204 13.06 2.26 -16.08
C SER A 204 13.13 1.02 -15.17
N PRO A 205 13.39 -0.19 -15.70
CA PRO A 205 13.39 -1.42 -14.91
C PRO A 205 14.34 -1.35 -13.70
N GLY A 206 15.56 -0.85 -13.94
CA GLY A 206 16.59 -0.75 -12.91
C GLY A 206 16.25 0.27 -11.82
N GLU A 207 15.68 1.41 -12.20
CA GLU A 207 15.27 2.42 -11.24
C GLU A 207 14.03 1.98 -10.45
N THR A 208 13.05 1.40 -11.14
CA THR A 208 11.81 0.90 -10.53
C THR A 208 12.13 -0.18 -9.49
N CYS A 209 12.95 -1.16 -9.85
CA CYS A 209 13.38 -2.22 -8.94
C CYS A 209 14.17 -1.67 -7.75
N LYS A 210 15.10 -0.74 -8.00
CA LYS A 210 15.95 -0.15 -6.96
C LYS A 210 15.19 0.79 -6.02
N GLN A 211 14.13 1.44 -6.51
CA GLN A 211 13.37 2.42 -5.75
C GLN A 211 12.22 1.77 -4.96
N TYR A 212 11.44 0.89 -5.60
CA TYR A 212 10.22 0.34 -5.03
C TYR A 212 10.39 -1.07 -4.46
N PHE A 213 11.31 -1.88 -5.01
CA PHE A 213 11.46 -3.30 -4.68
C PHE A 213 12.80 -3.64 -4.01
N ARG A 214 13.51 -2.63 -3.50
CA ARG A 214 14.86 -2.79 -2.94
C ARG A 214 14.93 -3.78 -1.78
N SER A 215 14.00 -3.68 -0.84
CA SER A 215 13.99 -4.49 0.37
C SER A 215 13.25 -5.81 0.18
N GLU A 216 12.15 -5.77 -0.55
CA GLU A 216 11.25 -6.90 -0.73
C GLU A 216 10.44 -6.71 -2.01
N ILE A 217 10.31 -7.77 -2.80
CA ILE A 217 9.38 -7.86 -3.92
C ILE A 217 8.34 -8.93 -3.65
N ASP A 218 7.07 -8.59 -3.79
CA ASP A 218 5.95 -9.54 -3.63
C ASP A 218 5.96 -10.56 -4.77
N SER A 219 5.68 -11.83 -4.48
CA SER A 219 5.58 -12.88 -5.50
C SER A 219 4.50 -12.58 -6.53
N GLN A 220 3.41 -11.91 -6.15
CA GLN A 220 2.37 -11.50 -7.10
C GLN A 220 2.92 -10.52 -8.14
N VAL A 221 3.69 -9.52 -7.70
CA VAL A 221 4.29 -8.53 -8.60
C VAL A 221 5.29 -9.19 -9.55
N VAL A 222 6.08 -10.16 -9.05
CA VAL A 222 6.97 -10.96 -9.91
C VAL A 222 6.16 -11.75 -10.94
N GLY A 223 5.06 -12.39 -10.52
CA GLY A 223 4.15 -13.13 -11.40
C GLY A 223 3.55 -12.26 -12.51
N ASP A 224 3.05 -11.07 -12.15
CA ASP A 224 2.49 -10.10 -13.09
C ASP A 224 3.54 -9.69 -14.15
N ILE A 225 4.76 -9.35 -13.71
CA ILE A 225 5.86 -8.97 -14.61
C ILE A 225 6.22 -10.14 -15.54
N VAL A 226 6.38 -11.36 -15.00
CA VAL A 226 6.70 -12.54 -15.80
C VAL A 226 5.62 -12.81 -16.85
N GLY A 227 4.34 -12.71 -16.48
CA GLY A 227 3.22 -12.86 -17.40
C GLY A 227 3.27 -11.83 -18.53
N ALA A 228 3.53 -10.56 -18.20
CA ALA A 228 3.67 -9.48 -19.19
C ALA A 228 4.85 -9.71 -20.15
N LEU A 229 6.02 -10.10 -19.64
CA LEU A 229 7.19 -10.42 -20.45
C LEU A 229 6.94 -11.62 -21.36
N ARG A 230 6.20 -12.63 -20.88
CA ARG A 230 5.83 -13.80 -21.68
C ARG A 230 4.85 -13.45 -22.79
N LEU A 231 3.89 -12.56 -22.53
CA LEU A 231 2.96 -12.05 -23.53
C LEU A 231 3.71 -11.29 -24.63
N LEU A 232 4.64 -10.42 -24.24
CA LEU A 232 5.50 -9.68 -25.18
C LEU A 232 6.32 -10.63 -26.06
N LEU A 233 6.82 -11.73 -25.49
CA LEU A 233 7.50 -12.78 -26.25
C LEU A 233 6.57 -13.47 -27.26
N THR A 234 5.33 -13.78 -26.89
CA THR A 234 4.34 -14.35 -27.84
C THR A 234 4.11 -13.41 -29.01
N GLN A 235 3.84 -12.13 -28.73
CA GLN A 235 3.62 -11.12 -29.76
C GLN A 235 4.83 -10.98 -30.70
N LEU A 236 6.05 -11.06 -30.16
CA LEU A 236 7.28 -11.01 -30.97
C LEU A 236 7.41 -12.21 -31.91
N ASN A 237 7.05 -13.41 -31.45
CA ASN A 237 7.09 -14.62 -32.28
C ASN A 237 6.01 -14.64 -33.35
N ASP A 238 4.82 -14.11 -33.02
CA ASP A 238 3.73 -13.93 -33.98
C ASP A 238 4.12 -12.93 -35.07
N ALA A 239 4.72 -11.79 -34.68
CA ALA A 239 5.21 -10.79 -35.62
C ALA A 239 6.30 -11.33 -36.57
N LYS A 240 7.14 -12.27 -36.12
CA LYS A 240 8.12 -12.95 -36.98
C LYS A 240 7.47 -13.90 -37.98
N SER A 241 6.34 -14.52 -37.60
CA SER A 241 5.65 -15.51 -38.40
C SER A 241 4.73 -14.88 -39.45
N GLN A 242 4.15 -13.71 -39.16
CA GLN A 242 3.17 -13.03 -40.00
C GLN A 242 3.77 -12.12 -41.09
N HIS A 243 4.95 -12.42 -41.60
CA HIS A 243 5.55 -11.62 -42.69
C HIS A 243 4.75 -11.66 -44.02
N GLY A 244 3.56 -12.28 -44.05
CA GLY A 244 2.74 -12.45 -45.26
C GLY A 244 1.22 -12.25 -45.15
N ASP A 245 0.61 -12.02 -43.98
CA ASP A 245 -0.84 -11.77 -43.92
C ASP A 245 -1.25 -10.95 -42.67
N VAL A 246 -2.03 -9.89 -42.90
CA VAL A 246 -2.32 -8.82 -41.93
C VAL A 246 -3.52 -9.21 -41.05
N GLY A 247 -3.24 -10.00 -40.01
CA GLY A 247 -4.18 -10.26 -38.93
C GLY A 247 -4.07 -9.20 -37.84
N CYS A 248 -5.17 -8.53 -37.51
CA CYS A 248 -5.26 -7.44 -36.53
C CYS A 248 -4.99 -7.89 -35.09
N THR A 249 -3.72 -8.10 -34.73
CA THR A 249 -3.27 -8.13 -33.33
C THR A 249 -2.77 -6.74 -32.93
N ASP A 250 -3.12 -6.29 -31.73
CA ASP A 250 -2.69 -5.01 -31.17
C ASP A 250 -1.17 -5.04 -30.89
N VAL A 251 -0.36 -4.63 -31.88
CA VAL A 251 1.12 -4.63 -31.85
C VAL A 251 1.69 -3.35 -31.21
N SER A 252 0.82 -2.48 -30.66
CA SER A 252 1.21 -1.14 -30.17
C SER A 252 2.39 -1.15 -29.20
N CYS A 253 2.42 -2.10 -28.25
CA CYS A 253 3.47 -2.19 -27.24
C CYS A 253 4.88 -2.44 -27.83
N ILE A 254 4.99 -3.17 -28.94
CA ILE A 254 6.29 -3.46 -29.58
C ILE A 254 6.83 -2.21 -30.26
N GLU A 255 5.96 -1.40 -30.87
CA GLU A 255 6.35 -0.13 -31.50
C GLU A 255 6.79 0.89 -30.45
N ASP A 256 6.12 0.95 -29.29
CA ASP A 256 6.51 1.80 -28.17
C ASP A 256 7.92 1.46 -27.66
N ILE A 257 8.23 0.17 -27.49
CA ILE A 257 9.56 -0.28 -27.08
C ILE A 257 10.60 0.10 -28.14
N LYS A 258 10.33 -0.18 -29.42
CA LYS A 258 11.25 0.17 -30.52
C LYS A 258 11.51 1.67 -30.62
N SER A 259 10.49 2.48 -30.34
CA SER A 259 10.58 3.95 -30.35
C SER A 259 11.56 4.49 -29.31
N THR A 260 11.83 3.72 -28.25
CA THR A 260 12.83 4.07 -27.22
C THR A 260 14.27 3.71 -27.63
N GLY A 261 14.46 3.11 -28.81
CA GLY A 261 15.77 2.64 -29.29
C GLY A 261 16.24 1.31 -28.67
N SER A 262 15.41 0.68 -27.84
CA SER A 262 15.68 -0.62 -27.21
C SER A 262 15.15 -1.77 -28.06
N THR A 263 15.85 -2.91 -28.08
CA THR A 263 15.29 -4.15 -28.62
C THR A 263 14.32 -4.75 -27.61
N VAL A 264 13.37 -5.55 -28.07
CA VAL A 264 12.45 -6.28 -27.17
C VAL A 264 13.25 -7.23 -26.26
N THR A 265 14.30 -7.85 -26.78
CA THR A 265 15.23 -8.69 -26.02
C THR A 265 15.91 -7.89 -24.91
N SER A 266 16.50 -6.72 -25.22
CA SER A 266 17.17 -5.89 -24.21
C SER A 266 16.19 -5.35 -23.16
N PHE A 267 14.94 -5.10 -23.53
CA PHE A 267 13.89 -4.74 -22.57
C PHE A 267 13.58 -5.88 -21.59
N ILE A 268 13.42 -7.11 -22.09
CA ILE A 268 13.20 -8.30 -21.26
C ILE A 268 14.41 -8.56 -20.35
N GLU A 269 15.62 -8.49 -20.90
CA GLU A 269 16.87 -8.63 -20.16
C GLU A 269 17.00 -7.59 -19.05
N ALA A 270 16.66 -6.32 -19.33
CA ALA A 270 16.72 -5.26 -18.34
C ALA A 270 15.77 -5.52 -17.16
N TRP A 271 14.55 -5.99 -17.41
CA TRP A 271 13.62 -6.39 -16.35
C TRP A 271 14.11 -7.58 -15.55
N LEU A 272 14.49 -8.68 -16.22
CA LEU A 272 14.97 -9.88 -15.53
C LEU A 272 16.22 -9.57 -14.69
N GLY A 273 17.19 -8.87 -15.25
CA GLY A 273 18.40 -8.45 -14.54
C GLY A 273 18.08 -7.60 -13.33
N SER A 274 17.19 -6.62 -13.47
CA SER A 274 16.78 -5.73 -12.38
C SER A 274 16.04 -6.46 -11.26
N LEU A 275 15.16 -7.40 -11.61
CA LEU A 275 14.41 -8.22 -10.65
C LEU A 275 15.33 -9.07 -9.78
N THR A 276 16.41 -9.61 -10.33
CA THR A 276 17.38 -10.41 -9.54
C THR A 276 18.13 -9.59 -8.50
N GLY A 277 18.17 -8.27 -8.65
CA GLY A 277 18.70 -7.33 -7.67
C GLY A 277 17.72 -6.96 -6.56
N CYS A 278 16.45 -7.34 -6.66
CA CYS A 278 15.43 -7.05 -5.65
C CYS A 278 15.59 -7.91 -4.40
N GLY A 279 15.22 -7.36 -3.25
CA GLY A 279 15.25 -8.09 -1.99
C GLY A 279 14.21 -9.22 -1.98
N ARG A 280 14.60 -10.37 -1.40
CA ARG A 280 13.77 -11.59 -1.31
C ARG A 280 13.34 -12.20 -2.65
N PHE A 281 13.93 -11.81 -3.77
CA PHE A 281 13.60 -12.34 -5.10
C PHE A 281 13.60 -13.89 -5.16
N ASP A 282 14.60 -14.54 -4.58
CA ASP A 282 14.69 -16.01 -4.56
C ASP A 282 13.46 -16.66 -3.89
N LEU A 283 12.96 -16.03 -2.82
CA LEU A 283 11.77 -16.47 -2.10
C LEU A 283 10.50 -16.18 -2.91
N SER A 284 10.44 -15.02 -3.57
CA SER A 284 9.32 -14.64 -4.42
C SER A 284 9.15 -15.60 -5.60
N ILE A 285 10.24 -16.08 -6.19
CA ILE A 285 10.20 -17.16 -7.21
C ILE A 285 9.63 -18.46 -6.62
N ALA A 286 10.05 -18.84 -5.41
CA ALA A 286 9.57 -20.06 -4.77
C ALA A 286 8.05 -20.05 -4.50
N PHE A 287 7.45 -18.87 -4.38
CA PHE A 287 6.01 -18.67 -4.19
C PHE A 287 5.21 -18.49 -5.49
N LEU A 288 5.88 -18.40 -6.65
CA LEU A 288 5.20 -18.40 -7.94
C LEU A 288 4.43 -19.71 -8.14
N THR A 289 3.29 -19.63 -8.81
CA THR A 289 2.56 -20.80 -9.26
C THR A 289 3.38 -21.60 -10.26
N LYS A 290 3.10 -22.90 -10.40
CA LYS A 290 3.80 -23.76 -11.38
C LYS A 290 3.69 -23.23 -12.81
N GLU A 291 2.59 -22.56 -13.13
CA GLU A 291 2.37 -21.94 -14.42
C GLU A 291 3.27 -20.72 -14.62
N GLU A 292 3.35 -19.81 -13.65
CA GLU A 292 4.25 -18.65 -13.70
C GLU A 292 5.73 -19.08 -13.74
N GLN A 293 6.11 -20.14 -13.00
CA GLN A 293 7.45 -20.72 -13.07
C GLN A 293 7.78 -21.27 -14.46
N ARG A 294 6.79 -21.92 -15.11
CA ARG A 294 6.92 -22.37 -16.50
C ARG A 294 7.09 -21.20 -17.46
N GLN A 295 6.29 -20.15 -17.31
CA GLN A 295 6.39 -18.94 -18.10
C GLN A 295 7.75 -18.24 -17.94
N LEU A 296 8.24 -18.11 -16.69
CA LEU A 296 9.57 -17.57 -16.40
C LEU A 296 10.66 -18.40 -17.10
N LYS A 297 10.55 -19.72 -17.07
CA LYS A 297 11.50 -20.62 -17.76
C LYS A 297 11.48 -20.42 -19.28
N GLU A 298 10.30 -20.25 -19.88
CA GLU A 298 10.14 -19.97 -21.30
C GLU A 298 10.81 -18.63 -21.68
N VAL A 299 10.58 -17.58 -20.88
CA VAL A 299 11.21 -16.26 -21.09
C VAL A 299 12.74 -16.36 -20.93
N CYS A 300 13.24 -17.00 -19.88
CA CYS A 300 14.69 -17.19 -19.68
C CYS A 300 15.34 -17.98 -20.81
N THR A 301 14.67 -19.02 -21.33
CA THR A 301 15.15 -19.81 -22.47
C THR A 301 15.24 -18.96 -23.72
N PHE A 302 14.22 -18.15 -24.00
CA PHE A 302 14.25 -17.24 -25.14
C PHE A 302 15.41 -16.24 -25.08
N VAL A 303 15.64 -15.62 -23.91
CA VAL A 303 16.75 -14.67 -23.72
C VAL A 303 18.10 -15.38 -23.86
N ARG A 304 18.23 -16.62 -23.40
CA ARG A 304 19.46 -17.39 -23.62
C ARG A 304 19.72 -17.66 -25.10
N ASP A 305 18.66 -17.98 -25.85
CA ASP A 305 18.75 -18.40 -27.24
C ASP A 305 18.87 -17.21 -28.22
N SER A 306 18.53 -15.98 -27.80
CA SER A 306 18.63 -14.77 -28.62
C SER A 306 20.07 -14.37 -28.97
N GLY A 307 21.06 -14.90 -28.23
CA GLY A 307 22.48 -14.81 -28.60
C GLY A 307 23.12 -13.42 -28.46
N GLU A 308 22.43 -12.43 -27.89
CA GLU A 308 23.05 -11.15 -27.55
C GLU A 308 24.09 -11.38 -26.43
N GLU A 309 25.37 -11.13 -26.70
CA GLU A 309 26.49 -11.41 -25.79
C GLU A 309 26.57 -10.43 -24.60
N ASN A 310 25.45 -10.19 -23.92
CA ASN A 310 25.45 -9.44 -22.68
C ASN A 310 25.95 -10.36 -21.56
N ILE A 311 27.22 -10.25 -21.18
CA ILE A 311 27.86 -11.12 -20.17
C ILE A 311 27.13 -11.02 -18.82
N SER A 312 26.75 -9.82 -18.41
CA SER A 312 25.93 -9.58 -17.21
C SER A 312 24.57 -10.29 -17.30
N GLY A 313 24.11 -10.53 -18.54
CA GLY A 313 22.92 -11.26 -18.92
C GLY A 313 22.82 -12.67 -18.34
N ARG A 314 23.91 -13.41 -18.57
CA ARG A 314 23.90 -14.86 -18.38
C ARG A 314 23.92 -15.28 -16.93
N GLU A 315 24.56 -14.50 -16.05
CA GLU A 315 24.65 -14.84 -14.63
C GLU A 315 23.27 -14.89 -13.96
N TYR A 316 22.38 -13.94 -14.30
CA TYR A 316 21.04 -13.93 -13.72
C TYR A 316 20.14 -15.03 -14.28
N LEU A 317 20.28 -15.38 -15.57
CA LEU A 317 19.54 -16.51 -16.17
C LEU A 317 19.90 -17.83 -15.46
N MET A 318 21.20 -18.05 -15.21
CA MET A 318 21.67 -19.23 -14.48
C MET A 318 21.11 -19.27 -13.04
N ARG A 319 20.96 -18.12 -12.39
CA ARG A 319 20.34 -18.03 -11.06
C ARG A 319 18.86 -18.40 -11.11
N CYS A 320 18.10 -17.84 -12.04
CA CYS A 320 16.68 -18.17 -12.23
C CYS A 320 16.50 -19.67 -12.52
N GLU A 321 17.31 -20.25 -13.40
CA GLU A 321 17.24 -21.69 -13.70
C GLU A 321 17.57 -22.58 -12.50
N LYS A 322 18.49 -22.16 -11.64
CA LYS A 322 18.82 -22.90 -10.42
C LYS A 322 17.67 -22.88 -9.42
N LEU A 323 16.93 -21.78 -9.33
CA LEU A 323 15.78 -21.62 -8.42
C LEU A 323 14.54 -22.36 -8.91
N LEU A 324 14.44 -22.64 -10.21
CA LEU A 324 13.33 -23.36 -10.84
C LEU A 324 13.51 -24.89 -10.86
N LYS A 325 14.57 -25.42 -10.22
CA LYS A 325 14.83 -26.86 -10.07
C LYS A 325 14.36 -27.36 -8.72
#